data_AF-A0A5J5B9V8-F1
#
_entry.id   AF-A0A5J5B9V8-F1
#
_cell.length_a   1.000
_cell.length_b   1.000
_cell.length_c   1.000
_cell.angle_alpha   90.00
_cell.angle_beta   90.00
_cell.angle_gamma   90.00
#
_symmetry.space_group_name_H-M   'P 1'
#
loop_
_entity.id
_entity.type
_entity.pdbx_description
1 polymer ?
#
loop_
_entity_poly.entity_id
_entity_poly.type
_entity_poly.pdbx_seq_one_letter_code
_entity_poly.pdbx_strand_id
1 'polypeptide(L)'
;MEKLWEEVRELSLGTSTQVERLDSPPSPLQFLRDFVSPNKPCVISNATLHWPATTAWTSDSYLLQTLASATVSVHLTPTGRADALAPHSSALCFASAHVQRIPFPFALTAISNSNLDAKFVAYAQQQNDCFRSEYSGLAADCETHIPWASEALGCLPEAVNLWIGNHLSETSFHKDHYENLYAVVTGEKHFILLPPTDVHRMYIRNYPAAHYSYSRDTGEFKLELEDPVRYVPWCSVNPFPSPETKDAEMSEFPLYFNGPKPFECTVKAGEILYLPSMWFHHVRQSQDSRGRTIAINYWYDMQFDIKYAYFNFLRSIDDLTVGEVKCVESFSDASACDSGDE
;
A
#
# COMPACT_ATOMS: atom_id res chain seq x y z
N MET A 1 -6.97 21.51 10.86
CA MET A 1 -6.78 20.13 10.37
C MET A 1 -7.65 19.14 11.11
N GLU A 2 -7.56 19.01 12.44
CA GLU A 2 -8.33 18.02 13.22
C GLU A 2 -9.85 18.06 12.96
N LYS A 3 -10.48 19.25 13.00
CA LYS A 3 -11.91 19.42 12.69
C LYS A 3 -12.32 18.89 11.31
N LEU A 4 -11.44 19.01 10.30
CA LEU A 4 -11.74 18.53 8.95
C LEU A 4 -11.89 17.01 8.93
N TRP A 5 -11.03 16.29 9.67
CA TRP A 5 -11.05 14.83 9.71
C TRP A 5 -12.31 14.33 10.41
N GLU A 6 -12.73 15.02 11.47
CA GLU A 6 -13.97 14.74 12.19
C GLU A 6 -15.19 14.98 11.29
N GLU A 7 -15.31 16.17 10.69
CA GLU A 7 -16.44 16.56 9.85
C GLU A 7 -16.60 15.65 8.61
N VAL A 8 -15.49 15.29 7.95
CA VAL A 8 -15.53 14.39 6.78
C VAL A 8 -16.03 13.00 7.16
N ARG A 9 -15.62 12.50 8.32
CA ARG A 9 -16.09 11.20 8.84
C ARG A 9 -17.56 11.26 9.21
N GLU A 10 -18.00 12.31 9.90
CA GLU A 10 -19.41 12.47 10.28
C GLU A 10 -20.34 12.61 9.07
N LEU A 11 -19.94 13.39 8.06
CA LEU A 11 -20.79 13.74 6.92
C LEU A 11 -20.77 12.70 5.80
N SER A 12 -19.62 12.08 5.52
CA SER A 12 -19.41 11.33 4.26
C SER A 12 -19.01 9.86 4.45
N LEU A 13 -18.14 9.56 5.41
CA LEU A 13 -17.56 8.21 5.54
C LEU A 13 -18.27 7.35 6.60
N GLY A 14 -18.92 7.99 7.56
CA GLY A 14 -19.47 7.36 8.77
C GLY A 14 -18.48 7.38 9.94
N THR A 15 -19.03 7.28 11.15
CA THR A 15 -18.26 7.18 12.40
C THR A 15 -17.88 5.74 12.76
N SER A 16 -18.44 4.75 12.05
CA SER A 16 -18.02 3.36 12.14
C SER A 16 -16.65 3.19 11.51
N THR A 17 -15.75 2.45 12.17
CA THR A 17 -14.44 2.10 11.60
C THR A 17 -14.49 0.91 10.64
N GLN A 18 -15.68 0.34 10.41
CA GLN A 18 -15.87 -0.78 9.49
C GLN A 18 -16.18 -0.27 8.08
N VAL A 19 -15.50 -0.85 7.10
CA VAL A 19 -15.80 -0.62 5.68
C VAL A 19 -17.14 -1.26 5.33
N GLU A 20 -17.97 -0.53 4.58
CA GLU A 20 -19.28 -1.01 4.13
C GLU A 20 -19.15 -2.27 3.27
N ARG A 21 -20.06 -3.23 3.44
CA ARG A 21 -20.04 -4.49 2.72
C ARG A 21 -21.32 -4.68 1.91
N LEU A 22 -21.18 -4.92 0.61
CA LEU A 22 -22.25 -5.25 -0.32
C LEU A 22 -22.34 -6.77 -0.47
N ASP A 23 -23.55 -7.31 -0.54
CA ASP A 23 -23.78 -8.75 -0.72
C ASP A 23 -23.54 -9.22 -2.17
N SER A 24 -23.55 -8.30 -3.14
CA SER A 24 -23.37 -8.59 -4.56
C SER A 24 -22.84 -7.36 -5.31
N PRO A 25 -22.32 -7.54 -6.55
CA PRO A 25 -21.89 -6.43 -7.39
C PRO A 25 -22.96 -5.33 -7.57
N PRO A 26 -22.61 -4.05 -7.36
CA PRO A 26 -23.53 -2.94 -7.60
C PRO A 26 -23.78 -2.73 -9.10
N SER A 27 -24.87 -2.04 -9.45
CA SER A 27 -24.98 -1.46 -10.79
C SER A 27 -23.92 -0.37 -11.01
N PRO A 28 -23.50 -0.09 -12.25
CA PRO A 28 -22.54 0.97 -12.56
C PRO A 28 -22.91 2.33 -11.95
N LEU A 29 -24.20 2.71 -12.04
CA LEU A 29 -24.71 3.96 -11.47
C LEU A 29 -24.62 4.00 -9.94
N GLN A 30 -24.97 2.90 -9.26
CA GLN A 30 -24.83 2.81 -7.80
C GLN A 30 -23.37 2.89 -7.39
N PHE A 31 -22.47 2.18 -8.10
CA PHE A 31 -21.05 2.22 -7.81
C PHE A 31 -20.48 3.63 -7.92
N LEU A 32 -20.80 4.32 -9.02
CA LEU A 32 -20.35 5.68 -9.27
C LEU A 32 -20.89 6.67 -8.22
N ARG A 33 -22.18 6.60 -7.92
CA ARG A 33 -22.86 7.55 -7.02
C ARG A 33 -22.51 7.33 -5.55
N ASP A 34 -22.49 6.08 -5.10
CA ASP A 34 -22.45 5.75 -3.67
C ASP A 34 -21.02 5.52 -3.16
N PHE A 35 -20.05 5.23 -4.07
CA PHE A 35 -18.68 4.90 -3.68
C PHE A 35 -17.63 5.76 -4.40
N VAL A 36 -17.60 5.80 -5.73
CA VAL A 36 -16.54 6.52 -6.47
C VAL A 36 -16.62 8.03 -6.30
N SER A 37 -17.81 8.61 -6.51
CA SER A 37 -18.03 10.06 -6.37
C SER A 37 -17.71 10.57 -4.97
N PRO A 38 -18.24 9.95 -3.88
CA PRO A 38 -17.90 10.34 -2.50
C PRO A 38 -16.53 9.84 -2.02
N ASN A 39 -15.78 9.10 -2.86
CA ASN A 39 -14.47 8.53 -2.54
C ASN A 39 -14.50 7.64 -1.28
N LYS A 40 -15.44 6.70 -1.25
CA LYS A 40 -15.72 5.81 -0.11
C LYS A 40 -15.40 4.34 -0.44
N PRO A 41 -14.62 3.63 0.41
CA PRO A 41 -14.31 2.23 0.19
C PRO A 41 -15.52 1.33 0.47
N CYS A 42 -15.56 0.18 -0.20
CA CYS A 42 -16.52 -0.89 0.12
C CYS A 42 -15.97 -2.27 -0.22
N VAL A 43 -16.44 -3.30 0.49
CA VAL A 43 -16.16 -4.70 0.16
C VAL A 43 -17.38 -5.28 -0.56
N ILE A 44 -17.18 -5.82 -1.75
CA ILE A 44 -18.20 -6.46 -2.58
C ILE A 44 -18.06 -7.97 -2.45
N SER A 45 -19.07 -8.60 -1.84
CA SER A 45 -19.15 -10.04 -1.70
C SER A 45 -19.63 -10.68 -3.01
N ASN A 46 -19.32 -11.95 -3.23
CA ASN A 46 -19.80 -12.74 -4.35
C ASN A 46 -19.43 -12.20 -5.75
N ALA A 47 -18.42 -11.33 -5.84
CA ALA A 47 -18.08 -10.61 -7.07
C ALA A 47 -17.20 -11.41 -8.04
N THR A 48 -16.55 -12.47 -7.58
CA THR A 48 -15.63 -13.29 -8.39
C THR A 48 -15.98 -14.77 -8.40
N LEU A 49 -17.16 -15.16 -7.88
CA LEU A 49 -17.53 -16.60 -7.78
C LEU A 49 -17.69 -17.29 -9.14
N HIS A 50 -17.88 -16.53 -10.21
CA HIS A 50 -17.93 -17.04 -11.58
C HIS A 50 -16.54 -17.28 -12.19
N TRP A 51 -15.46 -16.80 -11.56
CA TRP A 51 -14.10 -16.97 -12.06
C TRP A 51 -13.60 -18.40 -11.81
N PRO A 52 -13.09 -19.11 -12.83
CA PRO A 52 -12.40 -20.39 -12.64
C PRO A 52 -11.28 -20.32 -11.58
N ALA A 53 -10.61 -19.17 -11.46
CA ALA A 53 -9.53 -18.94 -10.51
C ALA A 53 -9.89 -19.32 -9.05
N THR A 54 -11.13 -19.02 -8.62
CA THR A 54 -11.58 -19.28 -7.23
C THR A 54 -11.53 -20.76 -6.84
N THR A 55 -11.54 -21.66 -7.81
CA THR A 55 -11.37 -23.10 -7.58
C THR A 55 -10.02 -23.60 -8.04
N ALA A 56 -9.58 -23.21 -9.24
CA ALA A 56 -8.38 -23.73 -9.88
C ALA A 56 -7.09 -23.32 -9.16
N TRP A 57 -7.01 -22.09 -8.64
CA TRP A 57 -5.76 -21.56 -8.03
C TRP A 57 -5.50 -22.09 -6.61
N THR A 58 -6.46 -22.82 -6.03
CA THR A 58 -6.23 -23.60 -4.80
C THR A 58 -5.31 -24.81 -5.05
N SER A 59 -5.10 -25.20 -6.31
CA SER A 59 -4.28 -26.34 -6.71
C SER A 59 -2.88 -25.92 -7.16
N ASP A 60 -1.86 -26.32 -6.39
CA ASP A 60 -0.44 -26.13 -6.74
C ASP A 60 -0.13 -26.79 -8.08
N SER A 61 -0.64 -28.00 -8.31
CA SER A 61 -0.42 -28.71 -9.58
C SER A 61 -0.97 -27.92 -10.77
N TYR A 62 -2.13 -27.28 -10.62
CA TYR A 62 -2.70 -26.45 -11.67
C TYR A 62 -1.81 -25.23 -11.96
N LEU A 63 -1.42 -24.48 -10.93
CA LEU A 63 -0.55 -23.32 -11.09
C LEU A 63 0.82 -23.69 -11.67
N LEU A 64 1.44 -24.76 -11.14
CA LEU A 64 2.75 -25.25 -11.60
C LEU A 64 2.71 -25.75 -13.04
N GLN A 65 1.62 -26.39 -13.47
CA GLN A 65 1.46 -26.84 -14.84
C GLN A 65 1.18 -25.67 -15.79
N THR A 66 0.26 -24.78 -15.42
CA THR A 66 -0.19 -23.67 -16.28
C THR A 66 0.90 -22.61 -16.46
N LEU A 67 1.72 -22.38 -15.43
CA LEU A 67 2.83 -21.41 -15.45
C LEU A 67 4.21 -22.09 -15.51
N ALA A 68 4.29 -23.35 -15.97
CA ALA A 68 5.54 -24.13 -15.97
C ALA A 68 6.70 -23.42 -16.71
N SER A 69 6.39 -22.70 -17.79
CA SER A 69 7.36 -21.95 -18.61
C SER A 69 7.46 -20.46 -18.25
N ALA A 70 6.63 -19.97 -17.33
CA ALA A 70 6.61 -18.56 -16.96
C ALA A 70 7.85 -18.18 -16.13
N THR A 71 8.40 -17.01 -16.41
CA THR A 71 9.45 -16.39 -15.60
C THR A 71 8.90 -15.12 -14.97
N VAL A 72 8.84 -15.12 -13.65
CA VAL A 72 8.12 -14.11 -12.85
C VAL A 72 9.07 -13.33 -11.96
N SER A 73 8.69 -12.11 -11.62
CA SER A 73 9.43 -11.22 -10.74
C SER A 73 9.05 -11.47 -9.28
N VAL A 74 10.03 -11.91 -8.48
CA VAL A 74 9.88 -12.15 -7.05
C VAL A 74 10.72 -11.15 -6.28
N HIS A 75 10.10 -10.53 -5.28
CA HIS A 75 10.72 -9.55 -4.40
C HIS A 75 11.16 -10.25 -3.12
N LEU A 76 12.43 -10.12 -2.79
CA LEU A 76 13.04 -10.71 -1.59
C LEU A 76 13.37 -9.60 -0.60
N THR A 77 12.98 -9.81 0.66
CA THR A 77 13.29 -8.90 1.76
C THR A 77 13.70 -9.69 3.00
N PRO A 78 14.44 -9.07 3.94
CA PRO A 78 14.80 -9.76 5.19
C PRO A 78 13.61 -9.94 6.13
N THR A 79 12.57 -9.09 6.04
CA THR A 79 11.48 -9.05 7.05
C THR A 79 10.07 -9.12 6.46
N GLY A 80 9.93 -9.29 5.14
CA GLY A 80 8.64 -9.27 4.46
C GLY A 80 8.09 -7.89 4.12
N ARG A 81 8.82 -6.83 4.51
CA ARG A 81 8.49 -5.44 4.23
C ARG A 81 9.34 -4.91 3.09
N ALA A 82 8.73 -4.84 1.91
CA ALA A 82 9.28 -4.14 0.76
C ALA A 82 8.72 -2.71 0.72
N ASP A 83 9.45 -1.79 0.09
CA ASP A 83 9.05 -0.40 -0.09
C ASP A 83 8.61 0.21 1.26
N ALA A 84 9.52 0.12 2.22
CA ALA A 84 9.27 0.47 3.60
C ALA A 84 10.47 1.17 4.20
N LEU A 85 10.27 1.87 5.33
CA LEU A 85 11.36 2.49 6.05
C LEU A 85 12.21 1.42 6.76
N ALA A 86 13.52 1.50 6.56
CA ALA A 86 14.49 0.62 7.18
C ALA A 86 15.62 1.44 7.82
N PRO A 87 16.20 0.98 8.94
CA PRO A 87 17.39 1.60 9.51
C PRO A 87 18.60 1.36 8.60
N HIS A 88 19.34 2.43 8.30
CA HIS A 88 20.62 2.39 7.63
C HIS A 88 21.62 3.28 8.40
N SER A 89 22.58 2.65 9.06
CA SER A 89 23.51 3.32 9.99
C SER A 89 22.76 4.03 11.14
N SER A 90 22.78 5.37 11.19
CA SER A 90 22.13 6.17 12.24
C SER A 90 20.84 6.87 11.79
N ALA A 91 20.35 6.60 10.58
CA ALA A 91 19.16 7.23 10.02
C ALA A 91 18.24 6.19 9.35
N LEU A 92 17.03 6.62 9.00
CA LEU A 92 16.09 5.83 8.21
C LEU A 92 16.28 6.11 6.71
N CYS A 93 16.10 5.08 5.88
CA CYS A 93 16.01 5.18 4.43
C CYS A 93 14.75 4.49 3.92
N PHE A 94 14.30 4.83 2.71
CA PHE A 94 13.28 4.09 1.99
C PHE A 94 13.95 2.87 1.32
N ALA A 95 13.59 1.66 1.71
CA ALA A 95 14.21 0.43 1.23
C ALA A 95 13.29 -0.34 0.27
N SER A 96 13.70 -0.47 -0.99
CA SER A 96 13.08 -1.37 -1.96
C SER A 96 13.63 -2.79 -1.83
N ALA A 97 12.85 -3.78 -2.28
CA ALA A 97 13.25 -5.19 -2.23
C ALA A 97 14.38 -5.54 -3.21
N HIS A 98 15.04 -6.68 -2.95
CA HIS A 98 15.88 -7.34 -3.95
C HIS A 98 14.98 -8.08 -4.95
N VAL A 99 14.96 -7.68 -6.22
CA VAL A 99 14.10 -8.30 -7.24
C VAL A 99 14.86 -9.36 -8.02
N GLN A 100 14.25 -10.54 -8.19
CA GLN A 100 14.78 -11.61 -9.05
C GLN A 100 13.71 -12.09 -10.02
N ARG A 101 14.12 -12.28 -11.28
CA ARG A 101 13.31 -12.98 -12.27
C ARG A 101 13.67 -14.46 -12.28
N ILE A 102 12.72 -15.31 -11.89
CA ILE A 102 12.94 -16.76 -11.76
C ILE A 102 11.75 -17.54 -12.35
N PRO A 103 11.94 -18.81 -12.76
CA PRO A 103 10.84 -19.64 -13.19
C PRO A 103 9.77 -19.79 -12.09
N PHE A 104 8.50 -19.74 -12.47
CA PHE A 104 7.38 -19.75 -11.54
C PHE A 104 7.39 -20.91 -10.53
N PRO A 105 7.76 -22.16 -10.89
CA PRO A 105 7.87 -23.23 -9.90
C PRO A 105 8.82 -22.91 -8.73
N PHE A 106 9.94 -22.25 -9.01
CA PHE A 106 10.89 -21.81 -7.98
C PHE A 106 10.34 -20.62 -7.18
N ALA A 107 9.63 -19.70 -7.83
CA ALA A 107 8.95 -18.59 -7.15
C ALA A 107 7.91 -19.09 -6.14
N LEU A 108 7.03 -19.99 -6.55
CA LEU A 108 5.99 -20.55 -5.68
C LEU A 108 6.62 -21.28 -4.48
N THR A 109 7.69 -22.05 -4.72
CA THR A 109 8.43 -22.74 -3.66
C THR A 109 9.07 -21.75 -2.68
N ALA A 110 9.68 -20.67 -3.17
CA ALA A 110 10.30 -19.65 -2.34
C ALA A 110 9.28 -18.91 -1.47
N ILE A 111 8.10 -18.61 -2.01
CA ILE A 111 7.00 -17.94 -1.29
C ILE A 111 6.46 -18.87 -0.19
N SER A 112 6.12 -20.12 -0.53
CA SER A 112 5.56 -21.07 0.44
C SER A 112 6.55 -21.43 1.57
N ASN A 113 7.85 -21.46 1.29
CA ASN A 113 8.88 -21.79 2.28
C ASN A 113 9.36 -20.59 3.10
N SER A 114 8.93 -19.36 2.76
CA SER A 114 9.30 -18.17 3.50
C SER A 114 8.83 -18.26 4.94
N ASN A 115 9.75 -18.20 5.90
CA ASN A 115 9.47 -18.20 7.33
C ASN A 115 10.51 -17.34 8.06
N LEU A 116 10.30 -17.04 9.34
CA LEU A 116 11.20 -16.15 10.10
C LEU A 116 12.58 -16.77 10.39
N ASP A 117 12.71 -18.10 10.34
CA ASP A 117 13.99 -18.81 10.42
C ASP A 117 14.68 -18.91 9.04
N ALA A 118 13.93 -18.69 7.96
CA ALA A 118 14.45 -18.59 6.61
C ALA A 118 15.15 -17.24 6.44
N LYS A 119 16.22 -17.24 5.63
CA LYS A 119 17.05 -16.04 5.44
C LYS A 119 16.36 -14.90 4.68
N PHE A 120 15.17 -15.13 4.12
CA PHE A 120 14.40 -14.14 3.36
C PHE A 120 12.91 -14.43 3.40
N VAL A 121 12.11 -13.40 3.10
CA VAL A 121 10.69 -13.47 2.76
C VAL A 121 10.54 -13.13 1.28
N ALA A 122 9.90 -14.04 0.53
CA ALA A 122 9.61 -13.87 -0.89
C ALA A 122 8.15 -13.48 -1.10
N TYR A 123 7.94 -12.49 -1.98
CA TYR A 123 6.62 -12.00 -2.35
C TYR A 123 6.57 -11.69 -3.85
N ALA A 124 5.61 -12.26 -4.56
CA ALA A 124 5.30 -11.85 -5.93
C ALA A 124 4.39 -10.62 -5.86
N GLN A 125 5.01 -9.44 -6.00
CA GLN A 125 4.36 -8.13 -5.81
C GLN A 125 4.72 -7.12 -6.89
N GLN A 126 5.15 -7.59 -8.07
CA GLN A 126 5.43 -6.69 -9.18
C GLN A 126 4.14 -5.96 -9.58
N GLN A 127 4.08 -4.67 -9.28
CA GLN A 127 3.12 -3.74 -9.87
C GLN A 127 3.72 -3.30 -11.20
N ASN A 128 3.00 -3.46 -12.32
CA ASN A 128 3.32 -2.97 -13.70
C ASN A 128 2.67 -3.92 -14.71
N ASP A 129 1.37 -4.15 -14.54
CA ASP A 129 0.60 -5.02 -15.42
C ASP A 129 1.17 -6.46 -15.49
N CYS A 130 1.66 -6.95 -14.34
CA CYS A 130 2.36 -8.22 -14.27
C CYS A 130 1.43 -9.40 -14.61
N PHE A 131 0.12 -9.30 -14.38
CA PHE A 131 -0.80 -10.40 -14.68
C PHE A 131 -0.87 -10.68 -16.19
N ARG A 132 -1.01 -9.63 -17.01
CA ARG A 132 -1.05 -9.74 -18.47
C ARG A 132 0.31 -10.10 -19.08
N SER A 133 1.41 -9.77 -18.42
CA SER A 133 2.76 -10.00 -18.93
C SER A 133 3.41 -11.29 -18.41
N GLU A 134 3.52 -11.48 -17.10
CA GLU A 134 4.22 -12.59 -16.45
C GLU A 134 3.31 -13.81 -16.18
N TYR A 135 2.00 -13.61 -16.06
CA TYR A 135 1.03 -14.63 -15.67
C TYR A 135 -0.05 -14.90 -16.73
N SER A 136 0.22 -14.55 -17.99
CA SER A 136 -0.76 -14.64 -19.10
C SER A 136 -1.35 -16.03 -19.32
N GLY A 137 -0.65 -17.10 -18.91
CA GLY A 137 -1.19 -18.47 -18.92
C GLY A 137 -2.46 -18.65 -18.07
N LEU A 138 -2.67 -17.79 -17.07
CA LEU A 138 -3.86 -17.76 -16.21
C LEU A 138 -4.95 -16.79 -16.69
N ALA A 139 -4.77 -16.11 -17.84
CA ALA A 139 -5.67 -15.06 -18.28
C ALA A 139 -7.13 -15.53 -18.50
N ALA A 140 -7.34 -16.80 -18.80
CA ALA A 140 -8.68 -17.38 -18.97
C ALA A 140 -9.41 -17.63 -17.64
N ASP A 141 -8.73 -17.55 -16.50
CA ASP A 141 -9.28 -17.88 -15.19
C ASP A 141 -9.94 -16.69 -14.47
N CYS A 142 -9.70 -15.48 -14.97
CA CYS A 142 -10.21 -14.22 -14.43
C CYS A 142 -10.73 -13.35 -15.57
N GLU A 143 -11.59 -12.38 -15.25
CA GLU A 143 -11.97 -11.37 -16.24
C GLU A 143 -10.79 -10.43 -16.54
N THR A 144 -10.73 -9.89 -17.77
CA THR A 144 -9.68 -8.93 -18.14
C THR A 144 -9.92 -7.54 -17.55
N HIS A 145 -11.15 -7.25 -17.14
CA HIS A 145 -11.58 -6.06 -16.42
C HIS A 145 -12.86 -6.38 -15.63
N ILE A 146 -13.28 -5.50 -14.73
CA ILE A 146 -14.50 -5.67 -13.93
C ILE A 146 -15.65 -4.92 -14.63
N PRO A 147 -16.63 -5.59 -15.28
CA PRO A 147 -17.53 -4.94 -16.23
C PRO A 147 -18.33 -3.75 -15.65
N TRP A 148 -18.95 -3.95 -14.48
CA TRP A 148 -19.76 -2.92 -13.84
C TRP A 148 -18.93 -1.70 -13.39
N ALA A 149 -17.65 -1.90 -13.05
CA ALA A 149 -16.76 -0.81 -12.68
C ALA A 149 -16.22 -0.08 -13.90
N SER A 150 -15.85 -0.80 -14.96
CA SER A 150 -15.39 -0.17 -16.21
C SER A 150 -16.49 0.68 -16.85
N GLU A 151 -17.74 0.22 -16.80
CA GLU A 151 -18.89 1.02 -17.25
C GLU A 151 -19.08 2.28 -16.38
N ALA A 152 -18.96 2.14 -15.05
CA ALA A 152 -19.10 3.26 -14.12
C ALA A 152 -17.99 4.32 -14.28
N LEU A 153 -16.74 3.88 -14.44
CA LEU A 153 -15.56 4.73 -14.56
C LEU A 153 -15.36 5.27 -15.98
N GLY A 154 -16.01 4.65 -16.98
CA GLY A 154 -15.90 5.04 -18.39
C GLY A 154 -14.56 4.68 -19.03
N CYS A 155 -13.78 3.78 -18.41
CA CYS A 155 -12.47 3.34 -18.91
C CYS A 155 -12.19 1.87 -18.56
N LEU A 156 -11.20 1.28 -19.24
CA LEU A 156 -10.64 -0.03 -18.91
C LEU A 156 -9.46 0.14 -17.94
N PRO A 157 -9.09 -0.91 -17.18
CA PRO A 157 -7.95 -0.83 -16.27
C PRO A 157 -6.64 -0.64 -17.03
N GLU A 158 -5.81 0.28 -16.55
CA GLU A 158 -4.47 0.51 -17.09
C GLU A 158 -3.53 -0.66 -16.77
N ALA A 159 -3.66 -1.23 -15.58
CA ALA A 159 -2.86 -2.37 -15.11
C ALA A 159 -3.73 -3.42 -14.41
N VAL A 160 -3.37 -4.69 -14.61
CA VAL A 160 -3.88 -5.83 -13.84
C VAL A 160 -2.68 -6.53 -13.22
N ASN A 161 -2.64 -6.61 -11.89
CA ASN A 161 -1.50 -7.20 -11.18
C ASN A 161 -1.93 -8.42 -10.37
N LEU A 162 -1.07 -9.43 -10.37
CA LEU A 162 -1.19 -10.62 -9.52
C LEU A 162 -0.30 -10.47 -8.30
N TRP A 163 -0.81 -10.94 -7.17
CA TRP A 163 -0.14 -10.94 -5.88
C TRP A 163 -0.10 -12.36 -5.34
N ILE A 164 1.09 -12.88 -5.03
CA ILE A 164 1.26 -14.18 -4.35
C ILE A 164 2.26 -14.02 -3.21
N GLY A 165 1.78 -14.12 -1.97
CA GLY A 165 2.61 -13.98 -0.77
C GLY A 165 2.16 -14.93 0.34
N ASN A 166 2.75 -14.76 1.52
CA ASN A 166 2.34 -15.44 2.74
C ASN A 166 2.12 -14.43 3.88
N HIS A 167 1.85 -14.92 5.09
CA HIS A 167 1.53 -14.07 6.25
C HIS A 167 2.65 -13.11 6.69
N LEU A 168 3.89 -13.29 6.24
CA LEU A 168 5.01 -12.40 6.54
C LEU A 168 5.10 -11.21 5.57
N SER A 169 4.46 -11.31 4.41
CA SER A 169 4.50 -10.27 3.38
C SER A 169 3.58 -9.11 3.77
N GLU A 170 4.16 -7.93 3.99
CA GLU A 170 3.49 -6.73 4.48
C GLU A 170 3.82 -5.52 3.60
N THR A 171 2.80 -4.74 3.26
CA THR A 171 2.94 -3.49 2.51
C THR A 171 2.72 -2.30 3.45
N SER A 172 3.73 -1.43 3.55
CA SER A 172 3.70 -0.25 4.42
C SER A 172 2.67 0.79 3.94
N PHE A 173 2.37 1.78 4.78
CA PHE A 173 1.41 2.81 4.40
C PHE A 173 1.87 3.61 3.17
N HIS A 174 1.02 3.63 2.16
CA HIS A 174 1.18 4.43 0.96
C HIS A 174 -0.20 4.77 0.38
N LYS A 175 -0.23 5.54 -0.71
CA LYS A 175 -1.44 5.82 -1.48
C LYS A 175 -1.13 5.73 -2.97
N ASP A 176 -2.16 5.39 -3.74
CA ASP A 176 -2.10 5.32 -5.20
C ASP A 176 -2.94 6.42 -5.85
N HIS A 177 -2.67 6.70 -7.13
CA HIS A 177 -3.52 7.55 -7.97
C HIS A 177 -4.46 6.71 -8.83
N TYR A 178 -4.88 5.55 -8.33
CA TYR A 178 -5.74 4.62 -9.05
C TYR A 178 -7.00 4.32 -8.25
N GLU A 179 -8.12 4.18 -8.96
CA GLU A 179 -9.29 3.47 -8.44
C GLU A 179 -8.95 1.98 -8.48
N ASN A 180 -8.82 1.35 -7.31
CA ASN A 180 -8.27 0.01 -7.18
C ASN A 180 -9.37 -0.99 -6.78
N LEU A 181 -9.62 -1.98 -7.64
CA LEU A 181 -10.45 -3.13 -7.31
C LEU A 181 -9.55 -4.32 -6.95
N TYR A 182 -9.49 -4.63 -5.66
CA TYR A 182 -8.60 -5.63 -5.10
C TYR A 182 -9.36 -6.92 -4.78
N ALA A 183 -9.26 -7.91 -5.66
CA ALA A 183 -9.95 -9.19 -5.57
C ALA A 183 -9.07 -10.25 -4.89
N VAL A 184 -9.57 -10.90 -3.85
CA VAL A 184 -8.86 -12.02 -3.19
C VAL A 184 -9.38 -13.35 -3.73
N VAL A 185 -8.46 -14.20 -4.21
CA VAL A 185 -8.79 -15.50 -4.81
C VAL A 185 -8.64 -16.63 -3.78
N THR A 186 -7.55 -16.62 -3.00
CA THR A 186 -7.35 -17.55 -1.88
C THR A 186 -6.62 -16.86 -0.72
N GLY A 187 -6.88 -17.30 0.51
CA GLY A 187 -6.46 -16.64 1.74
C GLY A 187 -7.29 -15.39 2.04
N GLU A 188 -6.71 -14.45 2.78
CA GLU A 188 -7.33 -13.19 3.17
C GLU A 188 -6.33 -12.03 3.10
N LYS A 189 -6.81 -10.82 2.83
CA LYS A 189 -6.04 -9.57 2.93
C LYS A 189 -6.65 -8.67 4.01
N HIS A 190 -5.81 -8.09 4.86
CA HIS A 190 -6.21 -7.22 5.96
C HIS A 190 -5.72 -5.81 5.66
N PHE A 191 -6.65 -4.87 5.51
CA PHE A 191 -6.37 -3.49 5.19
C PHE A 191 -6.62 -2.59 6.39
N ILE A 192 -5.68 -1.69 6.65
CA ILE A 192 -5.89 -0.49 7.46
C ILE A 192 -5.95 0.69 6.49
N LEU A 193 -7.01 1.48 6.56
CA LEU A 193 -7.34 2.53 5.61
C LEU A 193 -7.52 3.88 6.31
N LEU A 194 -6.89 4.92 5.76
CA LEU A 194 -7.12 6.31 6.14
C LEU A 194 -7.52 7.13 4.89
N PRO A 195 -8.56 7.98 4.98
CA PRO A 195 -8.99 8.78 3.85
C PRO A 195 -7.93 9.82 3.45
N PRO A 196 -7.96 10.36 2.22
CA PRO A 196 -6.99 11.36 1.76
C PRO A 196 -6.93 12.61 2.65
N THR A 197 -8.03 12.94 3.34
CA THR A 197 -8.13 14.07 4.28
C THR A 197 -7.23 13.91 5.51
N ASP A 198 -6.83 12.68 5.83
CA ASP A 198 -5.98 12.33 6.97
C ASP A 198 -4.47 12.44 6.65
N VAL A 199 -4.08 13.02 5.50
CA VAL A 199 -2.67 13.09 5.01
C VAL A 199 -1.64 13.53 6.06
N HIS A 200 -1.97 14.49 6.92
CA HIS A 200 -1.04 15.01 7.93
C HIS A 200 -0.77 14.01 9.06
N ARG A 201 -1.66 13.02 9.23
CA ARG A 201 -1.47 11.92 10.17
C ARG A 201 -0.45 10.91 9.66
N MET A 202 -0.05 10.98 8.40
CA MET A 202 0.88 10.04 7.78
C MET A 202 2.35 10.46 7.89
N TYR A 203 2.62 11.69 8.33
CA TYR A 203 3.96 12.24 8.50
C TYR A 203 4.85 11.96 7.28
N ILE A 204 4.43 12.39 6.10
CA ILE A 204 5.19 12.10 4.87
C ILE A 204 6.49 12.91 4.90
N ARG A 205 7.64 12.23 4.87
CA ARG A 205 8.98 12.84 4.87
C ARG A 205 9.81 12.32 3.68
N ASN A 206 10.83 13.08 3.29
CA ASN A 206 11.77 12.66 2.25
C ASN A 206 12.88 11.78 2.85
N TYR A 207 12.95 10.53 2.39
CA TYR A 207 13.96 9.56 2.83
C TYR A 207 14.94 9.25 1.70
N PRO A 208 16.24 9.08 1.98
CA PRO A 208 17.17 8.59 0.98
C PRO A 208 16.73 7.20 0.50
N ALA A 209 16.78 6.98 -0.81
CA ALA A 209 16.40 5.72 -1.43
C ALA A 209 17.53 4.69 -1.28
N ALA A 210 17.15 3.46 -0.96
CA ALA A 210 18.03 2.32 -0.81
C ALA A 210 17.38 1.09 -1.43
N HIS A 211 18.18 0.12 -1.82
CA HIS A 211 17.71 -1.17 -2.30
C HIS A 211 18.42 -2.29 -1.54
N TYR A 212 17.69 -3.37 -1.28
CA TYR A 212 18.29 -4.60 -0.80
C TYR A 212 19.01 -5.32 -1.94
N SER A 213 20.22 -5.82 -1.67
CA SER A 213 20.91 -6.82 -2.47
C SER A 213 21.02 -8.13 -1.68
N TYR A 214 20.74 -9.26 -2.34
CA TYR A 214 20.75 -10.59 -1.72
C TYR A 214 21.85 -11.48 -2.30
N SER A 215 22.74 -11.96 -1.44
CA SER A 215 23.78 -12.93 -1.80
C SER A 215 23.25 -14.36 -1.64
N ARG A 216 23.21 -15.14 -2.72
CA ARG A 216 22.78 -16.56 -2.65
C ARG A 216 23.82 -17.45 -1.95
N ASP A 217 25.09 -17.09 -2.03
CA ASP A 217 26.19 -17.89 -1.47
C ASP A 217 26.23 -17.79 0.06
N THR A 218 26.07 -16.57 0.60
CA THR A 218 26.04 -16.34 2.06
C THR A 218 24.63 -16.39 2.63
N GLY A 219 23.62 -16.14 1.79
CA GLY A 219 22.23 -15.97 2.18
C GLY A 219 21.97 -14.67 2.93
N GLU A 220 22.84 -13.67 2.82
CA GLU A 220 22.75 -12.42 3.56
C GLU A 220 22.20 -11.29 2.67
N PHE A 221 21.51 -10.35 3.31
CA PHE A 221 21.08 -9.10 2.71
C PHE A 221 22.05 -7.98 3.03
N LYS A 222 22.31 -7.13 2.05
CA LYS A 222 22.93 -5.83 2.22
C LYS A 222 21.94 -4.76 1.78
N LEU A 223 21.87 -3.66 2.53
CA LEU A 223 21.06 -2.51 2.18
C LEU A 223 21.98 -1.41 1.64
N GLU A 224 21.75 -0.98 0.41
CA GLU A 224 22.65 -0.08 -0.30
C GLU A 224 21.89 1.17 -0.75
N LEU A 225 22.37 2.35 -0.34
CA LEU A 225 21.84 3.61 -0.83
C LEU A 225 22.01 3.71 -2.35
N GLU A 226 21.04 4.31 -3.03
CA GLU A 226 21.19 4.67 -4.44
C GLU A 226 22.34 5.68 -4.62
N ASP A 227 23.12 5.51 -5.69
CA ASP A 227 24.17 6.45 -6.11
C ASP A 227 23.91 6.89 -7.57
N PRO A 228 23.53 8.16 -7.83
CA PRO A 228 23.39 9.26 -6.86
C PRO A 228 22.18 9.08 -5.92
N VAL A 229 22.27 9.66 -4.72
CA VAL A 229 21.20 9.58 -3.70
C VAL A 229 19.95 10.30 -4.21
N ARG A 230 18.89 9.53 -4.44
CA ARG A 230 17.53 10.01 -4.69
C ARG A 230 16.75 10.04 -3.38
N TYR A 231 15.85 10.99 -3.22
CA TYR A 231 14.95 11.05 -2.07
C TYR A 231 13.52 10.66 -2.47
N VAL A 232 12.86 9.88 -1.61
CA VAL A 232 11.49 9.39 -1.80
C VAL A 232 10.61 9.92 -0.68
N PRO A 233 9.51 10.63 -0.98
CA PRO A 233 8.51 10.97 0.01
C PRO A 233 7.76 9.69 0.44
N TRP A 234 7.79 9.35 1.72
CA TRP A 234 7.14 8.14 2.26
C TRP A 234 6.50 8.38 3.62
N CYS A 235 5.47 7.61 3.95
CA CYS A 235 4.80 7.69 5.25
C CYS A 235 5.75 7.21 6.36
N SER A 236 5.89 7.99 7.44
CA SER A 236 6.73 7.60 8.59
C SER A 236 6.06 6.62 9.54
N VAL A 237 4.73 6.59 9.54
CA VAL A 237 3.95 5.87 10.54
C VAL A 237 3.98 4.36 10.30
N ASN A 238 4.26 3.60 11.36
CA ASN A 238 4.01 2.17 11.44
C ASN A 238 2.75 1.90 12.29
N PRO A 239 1.68 1.30 11.74
CA PRO A 239 0.46 0.99 12.49
C PRO A 239 0.66 -0.09 13.57
N PHE A 240 1.77 -0.83 13.50
CA PHE A 240 2.07 -1.95 14.39
C PHE A 240 3.49 -1.81 14.98
N PRO A 241 3.74 -0.80 15.82
CA PRO A 241 5.02 -0.69 16.52
C PRO A 241 5.26 -1.92 17.39
N SER A 242 6.53 -2.30 17.58
CA SER A 242 6.85 -3.40 18.50
C SER A 242 6.60 -2.94 19.95
N PRO A 243 6.39 -3.86 20.91
CA PRO A 243 6.22 -3.48 22.32
C PRO A 243 7.34 -2.57 22.85
N GLU A 244 8.56 -2.74 22.34
CA GLU A 244 9.74 -1.99 22.74
C GLU A 244 9.79 -0.58 22.12
N THR A 245 9.27 -0.40 20.89
CA THR A 245 9.27 0.91 20.20
C THR A 245 7.96 1.69 20.37
N LYS A 246 6.92 1.05 20.89
CA LYS A 246 5.56 1.58 20.95
C LYS A 246 5.45 2.98 21.55
N ASP A 247 5.98 3.20 22.75
CA ASP A 247 5.86 4.50 23.42
C ASP A 247 6.62 5.61 22.67
N ALA A 248 7.78 5.27 22.09
CA ALA A 248 8.57 6.20 21.29
C ALA A 248 7.85 6.57 19.99
N GLU A 249 7.31 5.59 19.27
CA GLU A 249 6.55 5.83 18.03
C GLU A 249 5.25 6.59 18.29
N MET A 250 4.54 6.27 19.39
CA MET A 250 3.34 6.99 19.79
C MET A 250 3.62 8.46 20.14
N SER A 251 4.78 8.73 20.75
CA SER A 251 5.25 10.07 21.05
C SER A 251 5.72 10.83 19.81
N GLU A 252 6.36 10.15 18.85
CA GLU A 252 6.83 10.76 17.59
C GLU A 252 5.68 11.09 16.63
N PHE A 253 4.62 10.26 16.61
CA PHE A 253 3.51 10.38 15.65
C PHE A 253 2.12 10.60 16.30
N PRO A 254 1.95 11.61 17.17
CA PRO A 254 0.73 11.77 17.98
C PRO A 254 -0.54 11.99 17.15
N LEU A 255 -0.47 12.64 15.98
CA LEU A 255 -1.65 12.85 15.12
C LEU A 255 -2.22 11.54 14.56
N TYR A 256 -1.37 10.54 14.36
CA TYR A 256 -1.83 9.21 13.98
C TYR A 256 -2.48 8.51 15.16
N PHE A 257 -1.75 8.36 16.27
CA PHE A 257 -2.17 7.52 17.39
C PHE A 257 -3.29 8.11 18.25
N ASN A 258 -3.38 9.44 18.35
CA ASN A 258 -4.43 10.13 19.11
C ASN A 258 -5.60 10.58 18.21
N GLY A 259 -5.45 10.50 16.89
CA GLY A 259 -6.49 10.88 15.93
C GLY A 259 -7.61 9.83 15.80
N PRO A 260 -8.59 10.07 14.91
CA PRO A 260 -9.69 9.13 14.66
C PRO A 260 -9.18 7.74 14.26
N LYS A 261 -9.81 6.69 14.77
CA LYS A 261 -9.39 5.32 14.42
C LYS A 261 -9.39 5.09 12.89
N PRO A 262 -8.37 4.41 12.35
CA PRO A 262 -8.38 3.98 10.96
C PRO A 262 -9.61 3.12 10.64
N PHE A 263 -10.00 3.08 9.36
CA PHE A 263 -10.94 2.07 8.90
C PHE A 263 -10.21 0.75 8.74
N GLU A 264 -10.87 -0.35 9.07
CA GLU A 264 -10.30 -1.69 8.97
C GLU A 264 -11.25 -2.59 8.18
N CYS A 265 -10.68 -3.43 7.31
CA CYS A 265 -11.44 -4.49 6.66
C CYS A 265 -10.57 -5.70 6.30
N THR A 266 -11.18 -6.88 6.42
CA THR A 266 -10.65 -8.11 5.87
C THR A 266 -11.39 -8.46 4.58
N VAL A 267 -10.63 -8.65 3.51
CA VAL A 267 -11.12 -9.11 2.20
C VAL A 267 -10.80 -10.59 2.09
N LYS A 268 -11.85 -11.41 1.97
CA LYS A 268 -11.75 -12.87 1.92
C LYS A 268 -11.76 -13.38 0.49
N ALA A 269 -11.36 -14.64 0.31
CA ALA A 269 -11.51 -15.34 -0.95
C ALA A 269 -12.94 -15.19 -1.53
N GLY A 270 -13.05 -14.74 -2.78
CA GLY A 270 -14.32 -14.49 -3.46
C GLY A 270 -14.82 -13.03 -3.39
N GLU A 271 -14.14 -12.17 -2.64
CA GLU A 271 -14.52 -10.78 -2.40
C GLU A 271 -13.62 -9.79 -3.15
N ILE A 272 -14.16 -8.62 -3.46
CA ILE A 272 -13.43 -7.48 -4.01
C ILE A 272 -13.51 -6.31 -3.03
N LEU A 273 -12.37 -5.71 -2.68
CA LEU A 273 -12.35 -4.38 -2.08
C LEU A 273 -12.28 -3.34 -3.19
N TYR A 274 -13.23 -2.40 -3.19
CA TYR A 274 -13.00 -1.12 -3.82
C TYR A 274 -12.21 -0.23 -2.86
N LEU A 275 -10.95 0.01 -3.22
CA LEU A 275 -10.03 0.92 -2.56
C LEU A 275 -9.96 2.20 -3.42
N PRO A 276 -10.59 3.31 -2.96
CA PRO A 276 -10.67 4.51 -3.76
C PRO A 276 -9.31 5.17 -3.95
N SER A 277 -9.18 5.94 -5.03
CA SER A 277 -7.97 6.72 -5.29
C SER A 277 -7.58 7.61 -4.11
N MET A 278 -6.26 7.76 -3.92
CA MET A 278 -5.60 8.55 -2.87
C MET A 278 -5.78 8.06 -1.43
N TRP A 279 -6.50 6.97 -1.16
CA TRP A 279 -6.60 6.41 0.18
C TRP A 279 -5.27 5.85 0.66
N PHE A 280 -4.87 6.24 1.88
CA PHE A 280 -3.72 5.65 2.53
C PHE A 280 -4.09 4.26 3.00
N HIS A 281 -3.26 3.28 2.66
CA HIS A 281 -3.53 1.91 3.00
C HIS A 281 -2.26 1.14 3.41
N HIS A 282 -2.41 0.33 4.45
CA HIS A 282 -1.43 -0.65 4.91
C HIS A 282 -2.05 -2.03 4.76
N VAL A 283 -1.26 -3.02 4.32
CA VAL A 283 -1.78 -4.33 3.93
C VAL A 283 -0.99 -5.46 4.59
N ARG A 284 -1.69 -6.30 5.33
CA ARG A 284 -1.25 -7.63 5.76
C ARG A 284 -2.08 -8.72 5.09
N GLN A 285 -1.69 -9.97 5.26
CA GLN A 285 -2.43 -11.09 4.70
C GLN A 285 -2.40 -12.32 5.58
N SER A 286 -3.45 -13.13 5.48
CA SER A 286 -3.50 -14.47 6.07
C SER A 286 -3.53 -15.50 4.96
N GLN A 287 -2.67 -16.50 5.12
CA GLN A 287 -2.51 -17.57 4.16
C GLN A 287 -3.64 -18.61 4.23
N ASP A 288 -3.91 -19.26 3.10
CA ASP A 288 -4.76 -20.43 3.03
C ASP A 288 -4.10 -21.68 3.65
N SER A 289 -4.78 -22.82 3.58
CA SER A 289 -4.27 -24.11 4.08
C SER A 289 -3.02 -24.63 3.35
N ARG A 290 -2.63 -24.01 2.24
CA ARG A 290 -1.41 -24.29 1.47
C ARG A 290 -0.28 -23.31 1.77
N GLY A 291 -0.48 -22.37 2.68
CA GLY A 291 0.55 -21.44 3.11
C GLY A 291 0.74 -20.22 2.20
N ARG A 292 -0.25 -19.87 1.37
CA ARG A 292 -0.21 -18.67 0.53
C ARG A 292 -1.50 -17.88 0.50
N THR A 293 -1.40 -16.62 0.10
CA THR A 293 -2.52 -15.75 -0.28
C THR A 293 -2.34 -15.39 -1.74
N ILE A 294 -3.40 -15.49 -2.54
CA ILE A 294 -3.40 -15.03 -3.94
C ILE A 294 -4.48 -14.00 -4.14
N ALA A 295 -4.11 -12.86 -4.72
CA ALA A 295 -5.03 -11.79 -5.08
C ALA A 295 -4.71 -11.26 -6.48
N ILE A 296 -5.70 -10.63 -7.09
CA ILE A 296 -5.57 -9.90 -8.35
C ILE A 296 -6.18 -8.52 -8.16
N ASN A 297 -5.52 -7.48 -8.65
CA ASN A 297 -6.06 -6.13 -8.57
C ASN A 297 -6.12 -5.46 -9.94
N TYR A 298 -7.13 -4.62 -10.13
CA TYR A 298 -7.36 -3.85 -11.34
C TYR A 298 -7.20 -2.37 -11.01
N TRP A 299 -6.26 -1.71 -11.65
CA TRP A 299 -6.01 -0.29 -11.51
C TRP A 299 -6.62 0.48 -12.67
N TYR A 300 -7.57 1.35 -12.36
CA TYR A 300 -8.12 2.34 -13.27
C TYR A 300 -7.54 3.69 -12.89
N ASP A 301 -7.03 4.45 -13.85
CA ASP A 301 -6.51 5.79 -13.55
C ASP A 301 -7.59 6.66 -12.91
N MET A 302 -7.20 7.45 -11.91
CA MET A 302 -8.15 8.33 -11.24
C MET A 302 -8.55 9.49 -12.16
N GLN A 303 -9.73 10.04 -11.92
CA GLN A 303 -10.05 11.34 -12.49
C GLN A 303 -9.33 12.43 -11.69
N PHE A 304 -8.46 13.20 -12.34
CA PHE A 304 -7.77 14.35 -11.75
C PHE A 304 -8.70 15.55 -11.63
N ASP A 305 -9.70 15.42 -10.76
CA ASP A 305 -10.80 16.37 -10.55
C ASP A 305 -10.56 17.29 -9.33
N ILE A 306 -11.63 17.92 -8.86
CA ILE A 306 -11.60 18.82 -7.71
C ILE A 306 -11.11 18.13 -6.41
N LYS A 307 -11.30 16.81 -6.25
CA LYS A 307 -10.80 16.06 -5.08
C LYS A 307 -9.28 16.01 -5.09
N TYR A 308 -8.67 15.82 -6.26
CA TYR A 308 -7.21 15.87 -6.41
C TYR A 308 -6.65 17.27 -6.13
N ALA A 309 -7.33 18.31 -6.61
CA ALA A 309 -6.94 19.69 -6.32
C ALA A 309 -6.99 19.99 -4.81
N TYR A 310 -8.08 19.60 -4.13
CA TYR A 310 -8.21 19.79 -2.69
C TYR A 310 -7.22 18.95 -1.88
N PHE A 311 -6.92 17.72 -2.28
CA PHE A 311 -5.89 16.91 -1.64
C PHE A 311 -4.52 17.60 -1.68
N ASN A 312 -4.13 18.14 -2.84
CA ASN A 312 -2.88 18.88 -2.96
C ASN A 312 -2.87 20.18 -2.16
N PHE A 313 -4.00 20.89 -2.11
CA PHE A 313 -4.16 22.06 -1.24
C PHE A 313 -3.95 21.67 0.22
N LEU A 314 -4.63 20.64 0.72
CA LEU A 314 -4.46 20.16 2.09
C LEU A 314 -3.00 19.82 2.40
N ARG A 315 -2.34 19.06 1.53
CA ARG A 315 -0.92 18.71 1.68
C ARG A 315 -0.03 19.95 1.80
N SER A 316 -0.32 21.02 1.05
CA SER A 316 0.49 22.25 1.04
C SER A 316 0.34 23.12 2.30
N ILE A 317 -0.71 22.92 3.12
CA ILE A 317 -0.95 23.74 4.31
C ILE A 317 0.14 23.56 5.38
N ASP A 318 0.76 22.37 5.47
CA ASP A 318 1.84 22.13 6.44
C ASP A 318 3.20 22.72 6.02
N ASP A 319 3.46 22.83 4.71
CA ASP A 319 4.68 23.50 4.23
C ASP A 319 4.72 24.98 4.68
N LEU A 320 3.54 25.58 4.92
CA LEU A 320 3.40 26.96 5.40
C LEU A 320 3.57 27.10 6.92
N THR A 321 3.14 26.11 7.72
CA THR A 321 3.24 26.17 9.20
C THR A 321 4.65 25.85 9.69
N VAL A 322 5.40 24.99 8.98
CA VAL A 322 6.81 24.69 9.29
C VAL A 322 7.74 25.83 8.82
N GLY A 323 7.33 26.62 7.83
CA GLY A 323 8.07 27.77 7.32
C GLY A 323 8.18 28.94 8.32
N GLU A 324 7.16 29.16 9.16
CA GLU A 324 7.18 30.28 10.13
C GLU A 324 8.05 30.02 11.37
N VAL A 325 8.28 28.75 11.75
CA VAL A 325 9.06 28.42 12.95
C VAL A 325 10.57 28.62 12.76
N LYS A 326 11.07 28.82 11.53
CA LYS A 326 12.49 29.08 11.26
C LYS A 326 12.90 30.56 11.19
N CYS A 327 11.96 31.51 11.29
CA CYS A 327 12.26 32.94 11.12
C CYS A 327 12.29 33.78 12.41
N VAL A 328 12.20 33.19 13.60
CA VAL A 328 12.17 33.93 14.88
C VAL A 328 13.26 33.48 15.85
N GLU A 329 14.50 33.33 15.39
CA GLU A 329 15.69 33.34 16.26
C GLU A 329 16.87 33.99 15.52
N SER A 330 16.85 35.31 15.42
CA SER A 330 18.06 36.15 15.35
C SER A 330 17.64 37.61 15.28
N PHE A 331 17.31 38.23 16.40
CA PHE A 331 17.58 39.65 16.66
C PHE A 331 17.24 39.98 18.12
N SER A 332 18.20 39.70 19.02
CA SER A 332 18.35 40.42 20.28
C SER A 332 19.78 40.25 20.77
N ASP A 333 20.63 41.25 20.48
CA ASP A 333 21.44 41.95 21.48
C ASP A 333 22.63 42.64 20.83
N ALA A 334 22.50 43.96 20.67
CA ALA A 334 23.62 44.87 20.66
C ALA A 334 23.14 46.22 21.20
N SER A 335 22.99 46.32 22.52
CA SER A 335 23.16 47.59 23.22
C SER A 335 24.43 47.52 24.05
N ALA A 336 25.50 48.16 23.58
CA ALA A 336 26.59 48.62 24.41
C ALA A 336 27.25 49.81 23.71
N CYS A 337 26.83 51.00 24.14
CA CYS A 337 27.67 52.15 24.44
C CYS A 337 29.08 52.16 23.84
N ASP A 338 29.35 53.10 22.94
CA ASP A 338 30.60 53.85 23.07
C ASP A 338 30.39 55.33 22.71
N SER A 339 31.04 56.15 23.51
CA SER A 339 30.97 57.59 23.59
C SER A 339 32.32 58.16 23.19
N GLY A 340 32.35 59.24 22.41
CA GLY A 340 33.52 60.11 22.34
C GLY A 340 33.79 60.68 20.96
N ASP A 341 33.66 62.01 20.87
CA ASP A 341 34.54 62.99 20.20
C ASP A 341 34.97 62.70 18.73
N GLU A 342 34.73 63.53 17.72
CA GLU A 342 34.76 65.01 17.58
C GLU A 342 33.84 65.48 16.45
#